data_AF-A0A9N9AWM6-F1
#
_entry.id   AF-A0A9N9AWM6-F1
#
_cell.length_a   1.000
_cell.length_b   1.000
_cell.length_c   1.000
_cell.angle_alpha   90.00
_cell.angle_beta   90.00
_cell.angle_gamma   90.00
#
_symmetry.space_group_name_H-M   'P 1'
#
loop_
_entity.id
_entity.type
_entity.pdbx_description
1 polymer ?
#
loop_
_entity_poly.entity_id
_entity_poly.type
_entity_poly.pdbx_seq_one_letter_code
_entity_poly.pdbx_strand_id
1 'polypeptide(L)' 'MTILMLLPSTTTGITLRESLHNYNVPQLSSGNTSCFLMSWVGQYSLSRNGTEVCAFKNQKQQSIEGADELSYSVIQR' A
#
# COMPACT_ATOMS: atom_id res chain seq x y z
N MET A 1 -7.37 5.80 11.86
CA MET A 1 -6.79 6.66 10.81
C MET A 1 -6.79 5.87 9.51
N THR A 2 -7.45 6.38 8.47
CA THR A 2 -7.52 5.75 7.14
C THR A 2 -6.46 6.37 6.24
N ILE A 3 -5.73 5.55 5.52
CA ILE A 3 -4.69 5.95 4.58
C ILE A 3 -5.19 5.66 3.16
N LEU A 4 -5.03 6.63 2.27
CA LEU A 4 -5.35 6.52 0.85
C LEU A 4 -4.06 6.32 0.06
N MET A 5 -3.91 5.17 -0.60
CA MET A 5 -2.78 4.91 -1.49
C MET A 5 -3.19 5.19 -2.93
N LEU A 6 -2.55 6.16 -3.58
CA LEU A 6 -2.80 6.50 -4.98
C LEU A 6 -1.90 5.68 -5.91
N LEU A 7 -2.48 5.17 -6.99
CA LEU A 7 -1.80 4.43 -8.03
C LEU A 7 -1.92 5.19 -9.37
N PRO A 8 -0.87 5.16 -10.21
CA PRO A 8 -0.93 5.68 -11.58
C PRO A 8 -2.01 4.98 -12.42
N SER A 9 -2.57 5.70 -13.40
CA SER A 9 -3.61 5.25 -14.35
C SER A 9 -3.31 3.94 -15.09
N THR A 10 -2.04 3.54 -15.21
CA THR A 10 -1.59 2.39 -16.02
C THR A 10 -1.23 1.16 -15.19
N THR A 11 -1.72 1.05 -13.96
CA THR A 11 -1.34 -0.05 -13.05
C THR A 11 -2.27 -1.26 -13.16
N THR A 12 -2.17 -1.99 -14.27
CA THR A 12 -2.81 -3.31 -14.38
C THR A 12 -2.11 -4.34 -13.49
N GLY A 13 -2.89 -5.29 -12.97
CA GLY A 13 -2.39 -6.43 -12.20
C GLY A 13 -1.90 -6.10 -10.79
N ILE A 14 -2.23 -4.93 -10.25
CA ILE A 14 -1.93 -4.60 -8.85
C ILE A 14 -3.01 -5.18 -7.94
N THR A 15 -2.59 -5.84 -6.85
CA THR A 15 -3.48 -6.34 -5.80
C THR A 15 -2.90 -5.99 -4.45
N LEU A 16 -3.73 -5.41 -3.59
CA LEU A 16 -3.41 -5.17 -2.18
C LEU A 16 -4.10 -6.24 -1.34
N ARG A 17 -3.35 -6.99 -0.54
CA ARG A 17 -3.87 -8.01 0.37
C ARG A 17 -3.71 -7.55 1.79
N GLU A 18 -4.76 -7.66 2.58
CA GLU A 18 -4.70 -7.47 4.04
C GLU A 18 -4.40 -8.82 4.69
N SER A 19 -3.31 -8.87 5.47
CA SER A 19 -2.75 -10.12 5.99
C SER A 19 -3.47 -10.65 7.23
N LEU A 20 -4.07 -9.78 8.07
CA LEU A 20 -4.69 -10.21 9.33
C LEU A 20 -5.98 -11.00 9.10
N HIS A 21 -6.79 -10.56 8.13
CA HIS A 21 -8.08 -11.15 7.79
C HIS A 21 -8.05 -11.84 6.42
N ASN A 22 -6.89 -11.85 5.77
CA ASN A 22 -6.62 -12.63 4.57
C ASN A 22 -7.58 -12.35 3.40
N TYR A 23 -7.82 -11.08 3.10
CA TYR A 23 -8.66 -10.66 1.98
C TYR A 23 -7.95 -9.69 1.04
N ASN A 24 -8.41 -9.63 -0.21
CA ASN A 24 -7.96 -8.64 -1.17
C ASN A 24 -8.72 -7.33 -0.94
N VAL A 25 -8.01 -6.25 -0.70
CA VAL A 25 -8.57 -4.91 -0.54
C VAL A 25 -9.13 -4.46 -1.89
N PRO A 26 -10.42 -4.07 -1.97
CA PRO A 26 -10.99 -3.58 -3.21
C PRO A 26 -10.26 -2.34 -3.73
N GLN A 27 -9.93 -2.35 -5.02
CA GLN A 27 -9.42 -1.18 -5.69
C GLN A 27 -10.57 -0.23 -6.00
N LEU A 28 -10.42 1.03 -5.60
CA LEU A 28 -11.35 2.09 -5.94
C LEU A 28 -10.80 2.84 -7.16
N SER A 29 -11.66 3.08 -8.14
CA SER A 29 -11.29 3.85 -9.34
C SER A 29 -11.98 5.20 -9.31
N SER A 30 -11.22 6.28 -9.49
CA SER A 30 -11.72 7.65 -9.58
C SER A 30 -11.06 8.35 -10.76
N GLY A 31 -11.76 8.38 -11.90
CA GLY A 31 -11.24 8.92 -13.16
C GLY A 31 -9.99 8.18 -13.63
N ASN A 32 -8.90 8.92 -13.83
CA ASN A 32 -7.60 8.38 -14.24
C ASN A 32 -6.75 7.87 -13.07
N THR A 33 -7.29 7.83 -11.85
CA THR A 33 -6.52 7.41 -10.68
C THR A 33 -7.20 6.21 -10.05
N SER A 34 -6.41 5.22 -9.68
CA SER A 34 -6.88 4.11 -8.86
C SER A 34 -6.28 4.23 -7.47
N CYS A 35 -7.00 3.76 -6.45
CA CYS A 35 -6.52 3.82 -5.08
C CYS A 35 -6.99 2.64 -4.25
N PHE A 36 -6.32 2.45 -3.12
CA PHE A 36 -6.76 1.54 -2.07
C PHE A 36 -7.01 2.31 -0.79
N LEU A 37 -8.09 1.93 -0.08
CA LEU A 37 -8.32 2.36 1.29
C LEU A 37 -7.72 1.32 2.23
N MET A 38 -6.80 1.77 3.08
CA MET A 38 -6.15 0.92 4.06
C MET A 38 -6.17 1.59 5.44
N SER A 39 -6.04 0.79 6.48
CA SER A 39 -6.01 1.24 7.86
C SER A 39 -4.59 1.17 8.40
N TRP A 40 -4.14 2.16 9.17
CA TRP A 40 -2.77 2.13 9.73
C TRP A 40 -2.52 0.96 10.69
N VAL A 41 -3.58 0.38 11.27
CA VAL A 41 -3.48 -0.80 12.14
C VAL A 41 -3.40 -2.12 11.38
N GLY A 42 -3.80 -2.13 10.10
CA GLY A 42 -3.79 -3.34 9.28
C GLY A 42 -2.40 -3.64 8.73
N GLN A 43 -2.15 -4.90 8.40
CA GLN A 43 -0.91 -5.32 7.75
C GLN A 43 -1.23 -5.63 6.29
N TYR A 44 -0.47 -5.06 5.36
CA TYR A 44 -0.79 -5.17 3.94
C TYR A 44 0.42 -5.56 3.11
N SER A 45 0.18 -6.33 2.04
CA SER A 45 1.16 -6.55 0.99
C SER A 45 0.60 -6.18 -0.38
N LEU A 46 1.38 -5.40 -1.11
CA LEU A 46 1.15 -5.05 -2.50
C LEU A 46 1.83 -6.10 -3.37
N SER A 47 1.07 -6.63 -4.31
CA SER A 47 1.58 -7.51 -5.34
C SER A 47 1.27 -6.97 -6.73
N ARG A 48 2.16 -7.26 -7.68
CA ARG A 48 1.96 -7.01 -9.10
C ARG A 48 2.04 -8.34 -9.84
N ASN A 49 0.96 -8.71 -10.54
CA ASN A 49 0.85 -9.99 -11.25
C ASN A 49 1.22 -11.19 -10.35
N GLY A 50 0.77 -11.18 -9.09
CA GLY A 50 1.03 -12.23 -8.11
C GLY A 50 2.41 -12.20 -7.44
N THR A 51 3.32 -11.31 -7.86
CA THR A 51 4.63 -11.13 -7.20
C THR A 51 4.53 -10.01 -6.16
N GLU A 52 4.90 -10.27 -4.91
CA GLU A 52 4.96 -9.23 -3.87
C GLU A 52 6.02 -8.18 -4.21
N VAL A 53 5.62 -6.92 -4.24
CA VAL A 53 6.50 -5.78 -4.58
C VAL A 53 6.74 -4.86 -3.39
N CYS A 54 5.82 -4.84 -2.42
CA CYS A 54 5.93 -3.99 -1.24
C CYS A 54 5.11 -4.58 -0.09
N ALA A 55 5.65 -4.54 1.13
CA ALA A 55 4.93 -4.84 2.35
C ALA A 55 4.83 -3.57 3.20
N PHE A 56 3.64 -3.27 3.72
CA PHE A 56 3.39 -2.11 4.55
C PHE A 56 3.44 -2.50 6.02
N LYS A 57 4.31 -1.81 6.77
CA LYS A 57 4.38 -1.94 8.23
C LYS A 57 3.15 -1.31 8.87
N ASN A 58 2.54 -2.03 9.80
CA ASN A 58 1.45 -1.50 10.61
C ASN A 58 1.98 -0.65 11.78
N GLN A 59 1.06 0.04 12.46
CA GLN A 59 1.38 0.87 13.63
C GLN A 59 2.23 0.14 14.69
N LYS A 60 1.92 -1.12 14.99
CA LYS A 60 2.63 -1.90 16.00
C LYS A 60 4.08 -2.14 15.57
N GLN A 61 4.30 -2.52 14.31
CA GLN A 61 5.64 -2.72 13.77
C GLN A 61 6.45 -1.42 13.80
N GLN A 62 5.85 -0.30 13.38
CA GLN A 62 6.51 1.01 13.44
C GLN A 62 6.80 1.47 14.88
N SER A 63 5.99 1.09 15.87
CA SER A 63 6.29 1.41 17.28
C SER A 63 7.47 0.62 17.86
N ILE A 64 7.76 -0.56 17.30
CA ILE A 64 8.85 -1.44 17.75
C ILE A 64 10.14 -1.12 17.00
N GLU A 65 10.05 -0.94 15.68
CA GLU A 65 11.20 -0.74 14.80
C GLU A 65 11.59 0.75 14.64
N GLY A 66 10.73 1.66 15.08
CA GLY A 66 10.79 3.08 14.72
C GLY A 66 9.94 3.37 13.47
N ALA A 67 9.45 4.61 13.37
CA ALA A 67 8.81 5.04 12.12
C ALA A 67 9.88 5.07 11.03
N ASP A 68 9.63 4.40 9.90
CA ASP A 68 10.45 4.61 8.70
C ASP A 68 10.33 6.09 8.36
N GLU A 69 11.42 6.84 8.55
CA GLU A 69 11.51 8.22 8.07
C GLU A 69 11.15 8.17 6.58
N LEU A 70 10.16 8.96 6.14
CA LEU A 70 9.74 9.01 4.74
C LEU A 70 10.84 9.68 3.91
N SER A 71 11.99 9.04 3.77
CA SER A 71 13.09 9.46 2.92
C SER A 71 12.77 9.00 1.50
N TYR A 72 12.15 9.88 0.72
CA TYR A 72 12.09 9.74 -0.73
C TYR A 72 13.23 10.55 -1.32
N SER A 73 14.16 9.89 -2.01
CA SER A 73 15.14 10.57 -2.86
C SER A 73 14.48 10.87 -4.21
N VAL A 74 14.18 12.14 -4.48
CA VAL A 74 13.81 12.58 -5.83
C VAL A 74 15.06 12.46 -6.69
N ILE A 75 15.10 11.49 -7.60
CA ILE A 75 16.10 11.46 -8.66
C ILE A 75 15.70 12.58 -9.64
N GLN A 76 16.22 13.79 -9.43
CA GLN A 76 16.18 14.84 -10.44
C GLN A 76 17.20 14.50 -11.53
N ARG A 77 16.75 14.49 -12.77
CA ARG A 77 17.58 14.40 -13.97
C ARG A 77 18.13 15.77 -14.34
#